data_AF-Q48789-F1
#
_entry.id   AF-Q48789-F1
#
_cell.length_a   1.000
_cell.length_b   1.000
_cell.length_c   1.000
_cell.angle_alpha   90.00
_cell.angle_beta   90.00
_cell.angle_gamma   90.00
#
_symmetry.space_group_name_H-M   'P 1'
#
loop_
_entity.id
_entity.type
_entity.pdbx_description
1 polymer ?
#
loop_
_entity_poly.entity_id
_entity_poly.type
_entity_poly.pdbx_seq_one_letter_code
_entity_poly.pdbx_strand_id
1 'polypeptide(L)'
;MSYNGDMTWTLTKPLAQTQTMSLYQQLEAGIRYIDIRAKDNLKIYHGPIFLNASLSGVLETITQFLKKNPKETIIMRLKDEQNSNDSFDYRI
;
A
#
# COMPACT_ATOMS: atom_id res chain seq x y z
N MET A 1 2.79 2.80 -4.12
CA MET A 1 3.88 1.92 -4.58
C MET A 1 3.69 1.66 -6.07
N SER A 2 4.76 1.41 -6.82
CA SER A 2 4.63 0.97 -8.22
C SER A 2 4.19 -0.48 -8.23
N TYR A 3 2.96 -0.70 -8.66
CA TYR A 3 2.42 -2.03 -8.92
C TYR A 3 1.93 -2.08 -10.35
N ASN A 4 2.14 -3.22 -11.01
CA ASN A 4 1.54 -3.48 -12.31
C ASN A 4 0.15 -4.06 -12.07
N GLY A 5 -0.85 -3.19 -11.99
CA GLY A 5 -2.26 -3.59 -11.86
C GLY A 5 -2.83 -4.17 -13.15
N ASP A 6 -4.09 -4.58 -13.11
CA ASP A 6 -4.81 -5.17 -14.25
C ASP A 6 -5.04 -4.13 -15.38
N MET A 7 -5.71 -4.54 -16.47
CA MET A 7 -5.98 -3.69 -17.64
C MET A 7 -6.56 -2.31 -17.27
N THR A 8 -7.44 -2.24 -16.28
CA THR A 8 -8.01 -0.98 -15.76
C THR A 8 -6.96 -0.04 -15.18
N TRP A 9 -5.92 -0.56 -14.51
CA TRP A 9 -4.81 0.24 -14.01
C TRP A 9 -3.97 0.81 -15.15
N THR A 10 -3.68 0.00 -16.18
CA THR A 10 -2.92 0.47 -17.34
C THR A 10 -3.64 1.59 -18.09
N LEU A 11 -4.97 1.47 -18.25
CA LEU A 11 -5.80 2.48 -18.92
C LEU A 11 -5.96 3.79 -18.11
N THR A 12 -5.89 3.71 -16.78
CA THR A 12 -6.06 4.87 -15.88
C THR A 12 -4.75 5.34 -15.25
N LYS A 13 -3.62 4.78 -15.67
CA LYS A 13 -2.27 5.04 -15.16
C LYS A 13 -1.95 6.52 -14.93
N PRO A 14 -2.18 7.47 -15.87
CA PRO A 14 -1.82 8.87 -15.63
C PRO A 14 -2.63 9.55 -14.50
N LEU A 15 -3.78 8.99 -14.13
CA LEU A 15 -4.65 9.51 -13.07
C LEU A 15 -4.48 8.75 -11.74
N ALA A 16 -4.13 7.45 -11.80
CA ALA A 16 -4.09 6.57 -10.64
C ALA A 16 -2.67 6.28 -10.12
N GLN A 17 -1.63 6.42 -10.96
CA GLN A 17 -0.26 6.14 -10.54
C GLN A 17 0.28 7.27 -9.68
N THR A 18 0.67 6.95 -8.44
CA THR A 18 1.29 7.91 -7.52
C THR A 18 2.78 7.68 -7.31
N GLN A 19 3.29 6.49 -7.61
CA GLN A 19 4.67 6.09 -7.31
C GLN A 19 5.27 5.26 -8.45
N THR A 20 6.59 5.38 -8.64
CA THR A 20 7.38 4.61 -9.61
C THR A 20 8.30 3.58 -8.94
N MET A 21 8.69 3.81 -7.69
CA MET A 21 9.43 2.84 -6.88
C MET A 21 8.52 1.76 -6.27
N SER A 22 9.03 0.53 -6.18
CA SER A 22 8.42 -0.55 -5.39
C SER A 22 8.43 -0.21 -3.89
N LEU A 23 7.67 -0.96 -3.08
CA LEU A 23 7.68 -0.75 -1.62
C LEU A 23 9.08 -0.87 -1.03
N TYR A 24 9.79 -1.96 -1.36
CA TYR A 24 11.13 -2.20 -0.81
C TYR A 24 12.11 -1.09 -1.22
N GLN A 25 12.06 -0.64 -2.48
CA GLN A 25 12.89 0.47 -2.96
C GLN A 25 12.60 1.78 -2.20
N GLN A 26 11.34 2.07 -1.87
CA GLN A 26 11.00 3.24 -1.06
C GLN A 26 11.61 3.15 0.34
N LEU A 27 11.57 1.96 0.96
CA LEU A 27 12.17 1.74 2.28
C LEU A 27 13.70 1.87 2.23
N GLU A 28 14.36 1.31 1.23
CA GLU A 28 15.81 1.49 1.03
C GLU A 28 16.19 2.96 0.73
N ALA A 29 15.31 3.70 0.05
CA ALA A 29 15.47 5.14 -0.20
C ALA A 29 15.20 6.04 1.04
N GLY A 30 14.84 5.45 2.19
CA GLY A 30 14.66 6.18 3.45
C GLY A 30 13.22 6.57 3.80
N ILE A 31 12.21 6.15 3.01
CA ILE A 31 10.80 6.39 3.36
C ILE A 31 10.42 5.58 4.60
N ARG A 32 9.79 6.24 5.60
CA ARG A 32 9.35 5.62 6.86
C ARG A 32 7.87 5.84 7.19
N TYR A 33 7.15 6.55 6.31
CA TYR A 33 5.69 6.65 6.37
C TYR A 33 5.10 6.05 5.09
N ILE A 34 4.13 5.14 5.23
CA ILE A 34 3.48 4.46 4.11
C ILE A 34 1.96 4.52 4.23
N ASP A 35 1.28 4.79 3.10
CA ASP A 35 -0.19 4.79 2.96
C ASP A 35 -0.63 3.51 2.25
N ILE A 36 -1.25 2.59 2.99
CA ILE A 36 -1.75 1.31 2.49
C ILE A 36 -3.29 1.33 2.49
N ARG A 37 -3.88 1.05 1.34
CA ARG A 37 -5.34 1.02 1.15
C ARG A 37 -5.77 -0.38 0.75
N ALA A 38 -6.56 -1.03 1.60
CA ALA A 38 -6.99 -2.41 1.43
C ALA A 38 -8.51 -2.53 1.50
N LYS A 39 -9.06 -3.65 1.04
CA LYS A 39 -10.45 -4.04 1.26
C LYS A 39 -10.52 -5.23 2.21
N ASP A 40 -11.74 -5.64 2.58
CA ASP A 40 -12.03 -6.80 3.43
C ASP A 40 -11.35 -8.11 2.97
N ASN A 41 -11.16 -8.28 1.67
CA ASN A 41 -10.46 -9.39 1.05
C ASN A 41 -8.92 -9.36 1.21
N LEU A 42 -8.39 -8.43 2.01
CA LEU A 42 -6.96 -8.25 2.32
C LEU A 42 -6.09 -7.99 1.08
N LYS A 43 -6.67 -7.52 -0.01
CA LYS A 43 -5.96 -7.08 -1.23
C LYS A 43 -5.83 -5.56 -1.26
N ILE A 44 -4.83 -5.05 -1.97
CA ILE A 44 -4.51 -3.63 -2.07
C ILE A 44 -5.23 -3.00 -3.27
N TYR A 45 -5.85 -1.84 -3.05
CA TYR A 45 -6.68 -1.13 -4.04
C TYR A 45 -6.36 0.35 -4.16
N HIS A 46 -6.77 0.94 -5.28
CA HIS A 46 -6.94 2.37 -5.49
C HIS A 46 -8.38 2.62 -5.97
N GLY A 47 -9.30 2.86 -5.04
CA GLY A 47 -10.74 2.87 -5.27
C GLY A 47 -11.24 1.52 -5.85
N PRO A 48 -11.79 1.51 -7.07
CA PRO A 48 -12.21 0.27 -7.74
C PRO A 48 -11.03 -0.54 -8.33
N ILE A 49 -9.84 0.04 -8.42
CA ILE A 49 -8.70 -0.54 -9.16
C ILE A 49 -7.91 -1.49 -8.25
N PHE A 50 -7.82 -2.76 -8.63
CA PHE A 50 -6.94 -3.71 -7.96
C PHE A 50 -5.48 -3.45 -8.36
N LEU A 51 -4.59 -3.34 -7.37
CA LEU A 51 -3.17 -3.04 -7.57
C LEU A 51 -2.29 -4.30 -7.63
N ASN A 52 -2.85 -5.48 -7.90
CA ASN A 52 -2.09 -6.73 -8.02
C ASN A 52 -1.15 -7.02 -6.83
N ALA A 53 -1.60 -6.69 -5.61
CA ALA A 53 -0.86 -6.88 -4.38
C ALA A 53 -1.79 -7.25 -3.22
N SER A 54 -1.24 -7.92 -2.21
CA SER A 54 -1.94 -8.29 -0.98
C SER A 54 -1.35 -7.58 0.23
N LEU A 55 -2.17 -7.41 1.28
CA LEU A 55 -1.71 -6.90 2.57
C LEU A 55 -0.65 -7.82 3.19
N SER A 56 -0.78 -9.14 3.00
CA SER A 56 0.22 -10.10 3.46
C SER A 56 1.59 -9.86 2.83
N GLY A 57 1.68 -9.62 1.51
CA GLY A 57 2.95 -9.34 0.83
C GLY A 57 3.54 -7.98 1.25
N VAL A 58 2.70 -6.99 1.53
CA VAL A 58 3.13 -5.70 2.10
C VAL A 58 3.76 -5.91 3.48
N LEU A 59 3.09 -6.64 4.38
CA LEU A 59 3.58 -6.92 5.73
C LEU A 59 4.86 -7.77 5.71
N GLU A 60 4.96 -8.74 4.80
CA GLU A 60 6.19 -9.52 4.62
C GLU A 60 7.36 -8.63 4.22
N THR A 61 7.17 -7.74 3.24
CA THR A 61 8.19 -6.80 2.78
C THR A 61 8.68 -5.89 3.91
N ILE A 62 7.74 -5.33 4.69
CA ILE A 62 8.05 -4.47 5.84
C ILE A 62 8.80 -5.26 6.92
N THR A 63 8.32 -6.47 7.24
CA THR A 63 8.93 -7.32 8.28
C THR A 63 10.35 -7.70 7.90
N GLN A 64 10.61 -8.06 6.63
CA GLN A 64 11.96 -8.34 6.16
C GLN A 64 12.87 -7.11 6.22
N PHE A 65 12.36 -5.93 5.84
CA PHE A 65 13.11 -4.68 5.94
C PHE A 65 13.51 -4.37 7.39
N LEU A 66 12.57 -4.44 8.33
CA LEU A 66 12.84 -4.18 9.75
C LEU A 66 13.76 -5.24 10.37
N LYS A 67 13.66 -6.51 9.96
CA LYS A 67 14.58 -7.56 10.39
C LYS A 67 16.03 -7.28 9.95
N LYS A 68 16.21 -6.74 8.74
CA LYS A 68 17.54 -6.35 8.21
C LYS A 68 18.04 -5.03 8.84
N ASN A 69 17.13 -4.14 9.24
CA ASN A 69 17.44 -2.81 9.78
C ASN A 69 16.74 -2.61 11.14
N PRO A 70 17.19 -3.29 12.21
CA PRO A 70 16.43 -3.43 13.46
C PRO A 70 16.27 -2.14 14.29
N LYS A 71 16.94 -1.05 13.92
CA LYS A 71 16.80 0.27 14.57
C LYS A 71 15.80 1.18 13.86
N GLU A 72 15.33 0.80 12.68
CA GLU A 72 14.37 1.58 11.91
C GLU A 72 12.94 1.39 12.45
N THR A 73 12.07 2.36 12.19
CA THR A 73 10.65 2.27 12.50
C THR A 73 9.82 2.74 11.31
N ILE A 74 8.68 2.10 11.07
CA ILE A 74 7.78 2.45 9.97
C ILE A 74 6.41 2.80 10.54
N ILE A 75 5.91 3.98 10.18
CA ILE A 75 4.53 4.39 10.44
C ILE A 75 3.69 3.97 9.24
N MET A 76 2.72 3.09 9.48
CA MET A 76 1.81 2.60 8.44
C MET A 76 0.40 3.12 8.71
N ARG A 77 -0.14 3.90 7.77
CA ARG A 77 -1.57 4.15 7.68
C ARG A 77 -2.21 2.99 6.94
N LEU A 78 -3.16 2.31 7.59
CA LEU A 78 -4.01 1.31 6.96
C LEU A 78 -5.42 1.85 6.85
N LYS A 79 -5.91 1.98 5.61
CA LYS A 79 -7.25 2.50 5.31
C LYS A 79 -8.10 1.41 4.64
N ASP A 80 -9.33 1.24 5.10
CA ASP A 80 -10.35 0.50 4.35
C ASP A 80 -10.81 1.33 3.14
N GLU A 81 -10.68 0.77 1.95
CA GLU A 81 -11.01 1.45 0.70
C GLU A 81 -12.50 1.33 0.33
N GLN A 82 -13.27 0.45 0.99
CA GLN A 82 -14.71 0.33 0.76
C GLN A 82 -15.56 1.19 1.69
N ASN A 83 -15.04 1.65 2.84
CA ASN A 83 -15.71 2.57 3.78
C ASN A 83 -17.15 2.17 4.18
N SER A 84 -17.58 0.93 3.90
CA SER A 84 -18.99 0.52 3.92
C SER A 84 -19.34 -0.39 5.10
N ASN A 85 -18.36 -0.84 5.88
CA ASN A 85 -18.56 -1.61 7.11
C ASN A 85 -17.90 -0.87 8.27
N ASP A 86 -18.68 -0.57 9.31
CA ASP A 86 -18.25 0.05 10.58
C ASP A 86 -17.10 1.06 10.44
N SER A 87 -17.37 2.14 9.70
CA SER A 87 -16.40 3.21 9.52
C SER A 87 -16.09 3.88 10.85
N PHE A 88 -14.97 3.49 11.46
CA PHE A 88 -14.28 4.33 12.42
C PHE A 88 -13.76 5.55 11.65
N ASP A 89 -14.55 6.63 11.72
CA ASP A 89 -14.22 7.93 11.18
C ASP A 89 -13.02 8.51 11.92
N TYR A 90 -11.81 8.18 11.47
CA TYR A 90 -10.59 8.83 11.93
C TYR A 90 -10.49 10.22 11.26
N ARG A 91 -11.26 11.17 11.80
CA ARG A 91 -10.95 12.60 11.68
C ARG A 91 -9.86 12.94 12.69
N ILE A 92 -8.66 13.19 12.18
CA ILE A 92 -7.65 14.00 12.85
C ILE A 92 -7.56 15.30 12.04
#